data_AF-D9VXN0-F1
#
_entry.id   AF-D9VXN0-F1
#
_cell.length_a   1.000
_cell.length_b   1.000
_cell.length_c   1.000
_cell.angle_alpha   90.00
_cell.angle_beta   90.00
_cell.angle_gamma   90.00
#
_symmetry.space_group_name_H-M   'P 1'
#
loop_
_entity.id
_entity.type
_entity.pdbx_description
1 polymer ?
#
loop_
_entity_poly.entity_id
_entity_poly.type
_entity_poly.pdbx_seq_one_letter_code
_entity_poly.pdbx_strand_id
1 'polypeptide(L)'
;MPNWNGSDRRERLPADWPRIRLRVLRRDGHRCTHRDQYGERCAEPATDVDHIVPGDDHRETNLRALCGFHHQAKSSREGALAMAANRRRINRRFRRTEAHPGLM
;
A
#
# COMPACT_ATOMS: atom_id res chain seq x y z
N MET A 1 11.66 -10.06 -16.85
CA MET A 1 11.64 -8.66 -16.37
C MET A 1 10.25 -8.40 -15.77
N PRO A 2 10.09 -7.98 -14.51
CA PRO A 2 8.76 -7.66 -14.01
C PRO A 2 8.27 -6.40 -14.71
N ASN A 3 7.19 -6.54 -15.47
CA ASN A 3 6.58 -5.48 -16.26
C ASN A 3 5.85 -4.52 -15.30
N TRP A 4 6.45 -3.37 -14.99
CA TRP A 4 5.78 -2.29 -14.23
C TRP A 4 4.70 -1.57 -15.06
N ASN A 5 4.66 -1.84 -16.36
CA ASN A 5 3.74 -1.24 -17.32
C ASN A 5 2.36 -1.92 -17.21
N GLY A 6 1.45 -1.32 -16.43
CA GLY A 6 0.07 -1.82 -16.26
C GLY A 6 -0.58 -1.55 -14.91
N SER A 7 0.01 -0.70 -14.06
CA SER A 7 -0.63 -0.30 -12.81
C SER A 7 -1.74 0.74 -13.07
N ASP A 8 -2.95 0.25 -13.31
CA ASP A 8 -4.24 0.99 -13.34
C ASP A 8 -4.50 1.85 -12.09
N ARG A 9 -3.67 1.72 -11.05
CA ARG A 9 -3.77 2.45 -9.79
C ARG A 9 -3.76 3.97 -9.97
N ARG A 10 -3.07 4.48 -11.00
CA ARG A 10 -3.11 5.92 -11.33
C ARG A 10 -4.42 6.33 -11.99
N GLU A 11 -5.04 5.43 -12.75
CA GLU A 11 -6.31 5.66 -13.44
C GLU A 11 -7.51 5.59 -12.48
N ARG A 12 -7.35 4.89 -11.34
CA ARG A 12 -8.35 4.82 -10.25
C ARG A 12 -8.37 6.04 -9.33
N LEU A 13 -7.46 6.99 -9.52
CA LEU A 13 -7.47 8.24 -8.77
C LEU A 13 -8.57 9.16 -9.30
N PRO A 14 -9.26 9.90 -8.42
CA PRO A 14 -10.30 10.83 -8.84
C PRO A 14 -9.66 12.01 -9.60
N ALA A 15 -10.43 12.63 -10.50
CA ALA A 15 -9.93 13.73 -11.32
C ALA A 15 -9.43 14.94 -10.49
N ASP A 16 -9.95 15.12 -9.27
CA ASP A 16 -9.55 16.18 -8.34
C ASP A 16 -8.42 15.77 -7.38
N TRP A 17 -7.75 14.63 -7.62
CA TRP A 17 -6.64 14.14 -6.79
C TRP A 17 -5.56 15.19 -6.47
N PRO A 18 -5.11 16.05 -7.40
CA PRO A 18 -4.15 17.10 -7.05
C PRO A 18 -4.64 18.05 -5.95
N ARG A 19 -5.95 18.36 -5.92
CA ARG A 19 -6.56 19.19 -4.88
C ARG A 19 -6.62 18.46 -3.55
N ILE A 20 -7.06 17.20 -3.56
CA ILE A 20 -7.08 16.34 -2.36
C ILE A 20 -5.67 16.22 -1.76
N ARG A 21 -4.68 15.92 -2.60
CA ARG A 21 -3.27 15.83 -2.20
C ARG A 21 -2.78 17.11 -1.52
N LEU A 22 -3.07 18.28 -2.09
CA LEU A 22 -2.69 19.56 -1.49
C LEU A 22 -3.39 19.81 -0.15
N ARG A 23 -4.67 19.44 -0.01
CA ARG A 23 -5.40 19.57 1.28
C ARG A 23 -4.76 18.70 2.36
N VAL A 24 -4.44 17.44 2.05
CA VAL A 24 -3.79 16.50 2.98
C VAL A 24 -2.40 16.98 3.38
N LEU A 25 -1.57 17.43 2.43
CA LEU A 25 -0.24 17.96 2.74
C LEU A 25 -0.30 19.20 3.65
N ARG A 26 -1.24 20.11 3.40
CA ARG A 26 -1.44 21.28 4.27
C ARG A 26 -1.92 20.89 5.66
N ARG A 27 -2.91 20.00 5.76
CA ARG A 27 -3.43 19.48 7.03
C ARG A 27 -2.32 18.86 7.88
N ASP A 28 -1.42 18.11 7.24
CA ASP A 28 -0.35 17.38 7.92
C ASP A 28 0.91 18.24 8.16
N GLY A 29 0.88 19.52 7.76
CA GLY A 29 1.95 20.49 7.95
C GLY A 29 3.17 20.24 7.07
N HIS A 30 2.99 19.64 5.89
CA HIS A 30 4.05 19.23 4.97
C HIS A 30 5.12 18.32 5.61
N ARG A 31 4.80 17.68 6.73
CA ARG A 31 5.69 16.79 7.49
C ARG A 31 5.13 15.38 7.49
N CYS A 32 6.01 14.39 7.45
CA CYS A 32 5.61 12.99 7.54
C CYS A 32 4.75 12.74 8.80
N THR A 33 3.67 11.97 8.63
CA THR A 33 2.75 11.59 9.73
C THR A 33 3.09 10.24 10.35
N HIS A 34 4.05 9.52 9.79
CA HIS A 34 4.53 8.27 10.38
C HIS A 34 5.05 8.54 11.80
N ARG A 35 4.64 7.67 12.73
CA ARG A 35 5.08 7.70 14.11
C ARG A 35 5.96 6.49 14.39
N ASP A 36 7.04 6.70 15.11
CA ASP A 36 7.91 5.63 15.56
C ASP A 36 7.29 4.84 16.74
N GLN A 37 8.06 3.93 17.32
CA GLN A 37 7.63 3.11 18.45
C GLN A 37 7.35 3.91 19.73
N TYR A 38 7.87 5.14 19.84
CA TYR A 38 7.65 6.04 20.97
C TYR A 38 6.51 7.04 20.69
N GLY A 39 5.91 6.98 19.50
CA GLY A 39 4.83 7.86 19.08
C GLY A 39 5.30 9.18 18.48
N GLU A 40 6.59 9.39 18.29
CA GLU A 40 7.14 10.62 17.73
C GLU A 40 6.97 10.66 16.21
N ARG A 41 6.56 11.83 15.68
CA ARG A 41 6.41 12.00 14.24
C ARG A 41 7.79 12.09 13.59
N CYS A 42 7.95 11.38 12.47
CA CYS A 42 9.10 11.53 11.59
C CYS A 42 9.32 13.03 11.24
N ALA A 43 10.56 13.49 11.34
CA ALA A 43 10.93 14.89 11.11
C ALA A 43 10.98 15.28 9.63
N GLU A 44 11.07 14.29 8.73
CA GLU A 44 11.23 14.49 7.30
C GLU A 44 10.01 15.14 6.64
N PRO A 45 10.24 15.96 5.58
CA PRO A 45 9.16 16.53 4.79
C PRO A 45 8.36 15.43 4.09
N ALA A 46 7.05 15.63 4.00
CA ALA A 46 6.18 14.74 3.25
C ALA A 46 6.24 15.05 1.75
N THR A 47 6.59 14.04 0.96
CA THR A 47 6.66 14.09 -0.51
C THR A 47 5.40 13.48 -1.14
N ASP A 48 4.79 12.53 -0.45
CA ASP A 48 3.74 11.67 -0.97
C ASP A 48 2.51 11.68 -0.06
N VAL A 49 1.35 11.42 -0.65
CA VAL A 49 0.10 11.21 0.07
C VAL A 49 -0.36 9.79 -0.24
N ASP A 50 -0.64 9.04 0.81
CA ASP A 50 -0.89 7.61 0.74
C ASP A 50 -2.11 7.23 1.59
N HIS A 51 -2.79 6.16 1.18
CA HIS A 51 -3.96 5.64 1.87
C HIS A 51 -3.57 4.93 3.17
N ILE A 52 -4.25 5.25 4.27
CA ILE A 52 -4.09 4.58 5.57
C ILE A 52 -4.58 3.14 5.45
N VAL A 53 -5.81 2.97 4.95
CA VAL A 53 -6.40 1.69 4.56
C VAL A 53 -6.33 1.56 3.04
N PRO A 54 -5.69 0.51 2.50
CA PRO A 54 -5.61 0.30 1.06
C PRO A 54 -6.98 0.18 0.40
N GLY A 55 -7.16 0.79 -0.76
CA GLY A 55 -8.40 0.75 -1.54
C GLY A 55 -8.62 2.06 -2.28
N ASP A 56 -9.86 2.27 -2.74
CA ASP A 56 -10.25 3.44 -3.54
C ASP A 56 -11.02 4.48 -2.70
N ASP A 57 -10.84 4.47 -1.37
CA ASP A 57 -11.39 5.48 -0.47
C ASP A 57 -10.46 6.69 -0.39
N HIS A 58 -10.76 7.70 -1.21
CA HIS A 58 -9.99 8.95 -1.33
C HIS A 58 -10.43 10.06 -0.37
N ARG A 59 -11.23 9.74 0.66
CA ARG A 59 -11.58 10.70 1.71
C ARG A 59 -10.35 11.09 2.50
N GLU A 60 -10.25 12.36 2.90
CA GLU A 60 -9.10 12.87 3.64
C GLU A 60 -8.82 12.08 4.93
N THR A 61 -9.86 11.54 5.58
CA THR A 61 -9.74 10.69 6.77
C THR A 61 -8.97 9.40 6.53
N ASN A 62 -8.95 8.90 5.29
CA ASN A 62 -8.21 7.71 4.90
C ASN A 62 -6.87 8.05 4.23
N LEU A 63 -6.48 9.33 4.16
CA LEU A 63 -5.24 9.75 3.53
C LEU A 63 -4.28 10.33 4.56
N ARG A 64 -2.98 10.12 4.35
CA ARG A 64 -1.93 10.69 5.19
C ARG A 64 -0.70 11.09 4.38
N ALA A 65 -0.02 12.14 4.82
CA ALA A 65 1.23 12.59 4.25
C ALA A 65 2.41 11.75 4.76
N LEU A 66 3.26 11.26 3.86
CA LEU A 66 4.46 10.46 4.17
C LEU A 66 5.68 11.02 3.44
N CYS A 67 6.86 10.86 4.04
CA CYS A 67 8.12 11.02 3.33
C CYS A 67 8.39 9.80 2.43
N GLY A 68 9.26 9.96 1.43
CA GLY A 68 9.56 8.91 0.46
C GLY A 68 9.98 7.58 1.08
N PHE A 69 10.77 7.61 2.16
CA PHE A 69 11.19 6.41 2.88
C PHE A 69 10.00 5.63 3.47
N HIS A 70 9.16 6.28 4.27
CA HIS A 70 8.01 5.62 4.91
C HIS A 70 6.94 5.21 3.90
N HIS A 71 6.79 5.97 2.81
CA HIS A 71 5.91 5.61 1.71
C HIS A 71 6.40 4.34 0.99
N GLN A 72 7.69 4.25 0.67
CA GLN A 72 8.28 3.06 0.06
C GLN A 72 8.23 1.83 0.99
N ALA A 73 8.48 2.02 2.28
CA ALA A 73 8.39 0.95 3.28
C ALA A 73 6.97 0.37 3.36
N LYS A 74 5.94 1.24 3.38
CA LYS A 74 4.53 0.80 3.34
C LYS A 74 4.20 0.08 2.03
N SER A 75 4.54 0.68 0.89
CA SER A 75 4.29 0.09 -0.43
C SER A 75 4.91 -1.29 -0.58
N SER A 76 6.15 -1.47 -0.09
CA SER A 76 6.85 -2.75 -0.10
C SER A 76 6.15 -3.79 0.76
N ARG A 77 5.72 -3.42 1.98
CA ARG A 77 4.97 -4.31 2.88
C ARG A 77 3.65 -4.75 2.25
N GLU A 78 2.90 -3.83 1.65
CA GLU A 78 1.63 -4.14 0.98
C GLU A 78 1.83 -5.05 -0.24
N GLY A 79 2.86 -4.78 -1.05
CA GLY A 79 3.25 -5.65 -2.16
C GLY A 79 3.59 -7.06 -1.69
N ALA A 80 4.36 -7.20 -0.62
CA ALA A 80 4.71 -8.49 -0.03
C ALA A 80 3.46 -9.26 0.47
N LEU A 81 2.53 -8.57 1.14
CA LEU A 81 1.26 -9.16 1.59
C LEU A 81 0.40 -9.62 0.41
N ALA A 82 0.29 -8.81 -0.65
CA ALA A 82 -0.46 -9.16 -1.85
C ALA A 82 0.14 -10.38 -2.57
N MET A 83 1.48 -10.44 -2.69
CA MET A 83 2.18 -11.60 -3.25
C MET A 83 1.97 -12.86 -2.41
N ALA A 84 2.07 -12.76 -1.08
CA ALA A 84 1.82 -13.88 -0.18
C ALA A 84 0.38 -14.40 -0.29
N ALA A 85 -0.60 -13.50 -0.35
CA ALA A 85 -2.01 -13.86 -0.55
C ALA A 85 -2.24 -14.55 -1.90
N ASN A 86 -1.65 -14.04 -2.99
CA ASN A 86 -1.71 -14.67 -4.30
C ASN A 86 -1.09 -16.07 -4.28
N ARG A 87 0.09 -16.23 -3.67
CA ARG A 87 0.75 -17.53 -3.53
C ARG A 87 -0.11 -18.53 -2.76
N ARG A 88 -0.74 -18.13 -1.66
CA ARG A 88 -1.67 -18.98 -0.90
C ARG A 88 -2.88 -19.40 -1.75
N ARG A 89 -3.46 -18.48 -2.53
CA ARG A 89 -4.57 -18.76 -3.44
C ARG A 89 -4.20 -19.77 -4.52
N ILE A 90 -3.04 -19.58 -5.17
CA ILE A 90 -2.51 -20.49 -6.18
C ILE A 90 -2.25 -21.87 -5.56
N ASN A 91 -1.53 -21.93 -4.44
CA ASN A 91 -1.26 -23.20 -3.75
C ASN A 91 -2.54 -23.94 -3.33
N ARG A 92 -3.59 -23.22 -2.90
CA ARG A 92 -4.89 -23.84 -2.59
C ARG A 92 -5.56 -24.43 -3.84
N ARG A 93 -5.51 -23.72 -4.98
CA ARG A 93 -6.11 -24.17 -6.25
C ARG A 93 -5.43 -25.43 -6.79
N PHE A 94 -4.10 -25.51 -6.65
CA PHE A 94 -3.30 -26.61 -7.22
C PHE A 94 -2.85 -27.64 -6.16
N ARG A 95 -3.46 -27.66 -4.98
CA ARG A 95 -3.19 -28.67 -3.95
C ARG A 95 -3.72 -30.02 -4.42
N ARG A 96 -2.83 -30.96 -4.74
CA ARG A 96 -3.20 -32.36 -4.99
C ARG A 96 -3.71 -32.96 -3.67
N THR A 97 -4.96 -33.41 -3.68
CA THR A 97 -5.66 -33.94 -2.47
C THR A 97 -5.72 -35.47 -2.46
N GLU A 98 -5.34 -36.12 -3.57
CA GLU A 98 -5.34 -37.57 -3.69
C GLU A 98 -4.13 -38.18 -2.96
N ALA A 99 -4.39 -39.11 -2.03
CA ALA A 99 -3.36 -40.00 -1.50
C ALA A 99 -3.02 -41.04 -2.57
N HIS A 100 -1.74 -41.16 -2.92
CA HIS A 100 -1.30 -42.16 -3.89
C HIS A 100 -1.56 -43.56 -3.32
N PRO A 101 -2.14 -44.49 -4.10
CA PRO A 101 -2.54 -45.82 -3.62
C PRO A 101 -1.38 -46.75 -3.21
N GLY A 102 -0.13 -46.27 -3.23
CA GLY A 102 1.08 -47.00 -2.84
C GLY A 102 1.60 -46.69 -1.43
N LEU A 103 0.79 -46.07 -0.56
CA LEU A 103 1.13 -45.81 0.84
C LEU A 103 0.26 -46.67 1.77
N MET A 104 0.42 -48.00 1.70
CA MET A 104 0.03 -48.95 2.74
C MET A 104 1.26 -49.75 3.16
#